data_AF-A0A951D3J6-F1
#
_entry.id   AF-A0A951D3J6-F1
#
_cell.length_a   1.000
_cell.length_b   1.000
_cell.length_c   1.000
_cell.angle_alpha   90.00
_cell.angle_beta   90.00
_cell.angle_gamma   90.00
#
_symmetry.space_group_name_H-M   'P 1'
#
loop_
_entity.id
_entity.type
_entity.pdbx_description
1 polymer ?
#
loop_
_entity_poly.entity_id
_entity_poly.type
_entity_poly.pdbx_seq_one_letter_code
_entity_poly.pdbx_strand_id
1 'polypeptide(L)'
;MPAAFDSVVAYVQAHHPPLPPGPYSVSGGGEGGPGVPKNQMFSYWFRPVGEVISMRALTFNAVALSGGGTGVFVDARETWVVPRAPSEQVPAGVHVVEVTSARPGMPAIASRTVTTAAKVRRIISLVDQMPIVQPGVTSSCPGLTGSHPDVTFDFRAAVGRPILAEARVTDYGGLSGPCNPVSFSIHGRRQDPLIGSDFLTRIHRLLGIRFQ
;
A
#
# COMPACT_ATOMS: atom_id res chain seq x y z
N MET A 1 31.41 -34.19 -12.80
CA MET A 1 31.62 -33.69 -11.42
C MET A 1 30.67 -32.52 -11.20
N PRO A 2 30.07 -32.36 -10.01
CA PRO A 2 29.28 -31.17 -9.67
C PRO A 2 30.12 -29.90 -9.81
N ALA A 3 29.52 -28.79 -10.24
CA ALA A 3 30.23 -27.52 -10.37
C ALA A 3 30.55 -26.93 -8.98
N ALA A 4 31.80 -26.50 -8.80
CA ALA A 4 32.26 -25.87 -7.57
C ALA A 4 31.63 -24.48 -7.37
N PHE A 5 31.46 -24.08 -6.12
CA PHE A 5 30.75 -22.85 -5.74
C PHE A 5 31.25 -21.59 -6.46
N ASP A 6 32.56 -21.34 -6.45
CA ASP A 6 33.13 -20.13 -7.05
C ASP A 6 32.97 -20.11 -8.57
N SER A 7 32.97 -21.28 -9.22
CA SER A 7 32.69 -21.39 -10.65
C SER A 7 31.24 -21.06 -10.98
N VAL A 8 30.29 -21.49 -10.15
CA VAL A 8 28.86 -21.18 -10.33
C VAL A 8 28.59 -19.70 -10.10
N VAL A 9 29.17 -19.12 -9.05
CA VAL A 9 29.07 -17.69 -8.75
C VAL A 9 29.62 -16.84 -9.90
N ALA A 10 30.82 -17.18 -10.40
CA ALA A 10 31.42 -16.49 -11.54
C ALA A 10 30.55 -16.64 -12.81
N TYR A 11 29.96 -17.81 -13.03
CA TYR A 11 29.06 -18.03 -14.16
C TYR A 11 27.82 -17.13 -14.09
N VAL A 12 27.15 -17.06 -12.94
CA VAL A 12 25.95 -16.22 -12.75
C VAL A 12 26.26 -14.73 -12.92
N GLN A 13 27.41 -14.28 -12.42
CA GLN A 13 27.87 -12.89 -12.61
C GLN A 13 28.16 -12.57 -14.08
N ALA A 14 28.80 -13.50 -14.80
CA ALA A 14 29.13 -13.31 -16.22
C ALA A 14 27.91 -13.43 -17.15
N HIS A 15 26.87 -14.15 -16.74
CA HIS A 15 25.67 -14.43 -17.55
C HIS A 15 24.40 -13.86 -16.90
N HIS A 16 24.51 -12.69 -16.27
CA HIS A 16 23.36 -12.02 -15.69
C HIS A 16 22.29 -11.72 -16.76
N PRO A 17 20.99 -11.64 -16.39
CA PRO A 17 19.94 -11.31 -17.33
C PRO A 17 20.23 -9.98 -18.05
N PRO A 18 19.82 -9.82 -19.32
CA PRO A 18 19.92 -8.54 -20.00
C PRO A 18 19.13 -7.49 -19.21
N LEU A 19 19.81 -6.43 -18.81
CA LEU A 19 19.23 -5.36 -18.01
C LEU A 19 18.46 -4.44 -18.95
N PRO A 20 17.16 -4.17 -18.69
CA PRO A 20 16.36 -3.32 -19.56
C PRO A 20 16.89 -1.88 -19.52
N PRO A 21 16.69 -1.10 -20.60
CA PRO A 21 17.00 0.32 -20.59
C PRO A 21 16.18 1.04 -19.51
N GLY A 22 16.86 1.88 -18.70
CA GLY A 22 16.26 2.63 -17.60
C GLY A 22 16.75 2.20 -16.21
N PRO A 23 16.13 2.71 -15.13
CA PRO A 23 16.57 2.40 -13.77
C PRO A 23 16.30 0.93 -13.44
N TYR A 24 17.37 0.24 -13.04
CA TYR A 24 17.37 -1.07 -12.40
C TYR A 24 18.25 -1.00 -11.17
N SER A 25 18.10 -1.95 -10.25
CA SER A 25 19.07 -2.13 -9.18
C SER A 25 19.50 -3.59 -9.10
N VAL A 26 20.77 -3.77 -8.78
CA VAL A 26 21.35 -5.08 -8.50
C VAL A 26 21.83 -5.05 -7.06
N SER A 27 21.42 -6.05 -6.29
CA SER A 27 21.89 -6.25 -4.93
C SER A 27 22.46 -7.65 -4.80
N GLY A 28 23.51 -7.80 -4.01
CA GLY A 28 24.09 -9.09 -3.69
C GLY A 28 24.53 -9.14 -2.24
N GLY A 29 24.54 -10.35 -1.68
CA GLY A 29 24.94 -10.59 -0.30
C GLY A 29 25.03 -12.08 -0.02
N GLY A 30 25.66 -12.43 1.09
CA GLY A 30 25.67 -13.78 1.62
C GLY A 30 25.29 -13.74 3.10
N GLU A 31 24.70 -14.81 3.58
CA GLU A 31 24.47 -15.02 5.00
C GLU A 31 25.70 -15.65 5.65
N GLY A 32 25.94 -15.32 6.92
CA GLY A 32 27.02 -15.90 7.71
C GLY A 32 26.52 -16.29 9.09
N GLY A 33 27.20 -17.25 9.72
CA GLY A 33 26.87 -17.72 11.06
C GLY A 33 27.33 -19.15 11.30
N PRO A 34 27.30 -19.64 12.56
CA PRO A 34 27.63 -21.02 12.86
C PRO A 34 26.77 -22.00 12.05
N GLY A 35 27.41 -22.91 11.32
CA GLY A 35 26.73 -23.93 10.53
C GLY A 35 26.12 -23.45 9.20
N VAL A 36 26.23 -22.17 8.85
CA VAL A 36 25.75 -21.63 7.57
C VAL A 36 26.78 -21.96 6.48
N PRO A 37 26.42 -22.72 5.42
CA PRO A 37 27.33 -22.99 4.31
C PRO A 37 27.65 -21.73 3.52
N LYS A 38 28.78 -21.74 2.79
CA LYS A 38 29.14 -20.66 1.85
C LYS A 38 27.98 -20.45 0.88
N ASN A 39 27.47 -19.23 0.82
CA ASN A 39 26.32 -18.89 -0.01
C ASN A 39 26.48 -17.50 -0.63
N GLN A 40 25.75 -17.28 -1.72
CA GLN A 40 25.72 -16.00 -2.43
C GLN A 40 24.36 -15.80 -3.07
N MET A 41 23.74 -14.66 -2.77
CA MET A 41 22.52 -14.19 -3.41
C MET A 41 22.83 -13.07 -4.41
N PHE A 42 22.09 -13.06 -5.52
CA PHE A 42 22.03 -11.97 -6.50
C PHE A 42 20.57 -11.66 -6.77
N SER A 43 20.15 -10.40 -6.60
CA SER A 43 18.80 -9.95 -6.95
C SER A 43 18.88 -8.85 -8.00
N TYR A 44 18.12 -9.03 -9.07
CA TYR A 44 17.95 -8.08 -10.16
C TYR A 44 16.54 -7.51 -10.07
N TRP A 45 16.43 -6.22 -9.80
CA TRP A 45 15.15 -5.51 -9.69
C TRP A 45 14.87 -4.74 -10.97
N PHE A 46 13.70 -4.99 -11.55
CA PHE A 46 13.27 -4.39 -12.80
C PHE A 46 12.18 -3.35 -12.56
N ARG A 47 12.02 -2.45 -13.54
CA ARG A 47 10.97 -1.42 -13.51
C ARG A 47 9.56 -2.06 -13.43
N PRO A 48 8.64 -1.44 -12.67
CA PRO A 48 7.21 -1.72 -12.77
C PRO A 48 6.67 -1.65 -14.21
N VAL A 49 5.62 -2.40 -14.50
CA VAL A 49 4.95 -2.39 -15.81
C VAL A 49 3.57 -1.78 -15.66
N GLY A 50 3.43 -0.54 -16.15
CA GLY A 50 2.19 0.22 -16.06
C GLY A 50 1.69 0.33 -14.61
N GLU A 51 0.37 0.23 -14.46
CA GLU A 51 -0.31 0.26 -13.16
C GLU A 51 -0.68 -1.14 -12.63
N VAL A 52 -0.21 -2.21 -13.29
CA VAL A 52 -0.65 -3.59 -13.02
C VAL A 52 0.43 -4.49 -12.42
N ILE A 53 1.71 -4.17 -12.63
CA ILE A 53 2.83 -4.89 -11.99
C ILE A 53 3.69 -3.88 -11.23
N SER A 54 3.64 -3.92 -9.90
CA SER A 54 4.32 -2.96 -9.02
C SER A 54 5.77 -3.36 -8.70
N MET A 55 6.11 -4.64 -8.84
CA MET A 55 7.43 -5.17 -8.52
C MET A 55 7.78 -6.32 -9.44
N ARG A 56 9.03 -6.36 -9.90
CA ARG A 56 9.59 -7.43 -10.73
C ARG A 56 11.01 -7.70 -10.30
N ALA A 57 11.31 -8.95 -9.95
CA ALA A 57 12.63 -9.34 -9.50
C ALA A 57 13.01 -10.73 -10.01
N LEU A 58 14.29 -10.91 -10.34
CA LEU A 58 14.92 -12.21 -10.55
C LEU A 58 16.00 -12.39 -9.49
N THR A 59 15.90 -13.44 -8.69
CA THR A 59 16.86 -13.73 -7.63
C THR A 59 17.53 -15.07 -7.87
N PHE A 60 18.85 -15.10 -7.75
CA PHE A 60 19.68 -16.29 -7.75
C PHE A 60 20.24 -16.49 -6.36
N ASN A 61 20.21 -17.73 -5.86
CA ASN A 61 20.85 -18.14 -4.62
C ASN A 61 21.73 -19.35 -4.93
N ALA A 62 23.02 -19.23 -4.66
CA ALA A 62 23.98 -20.33 -4.73
C ALA A 62 24.39 -20.73 -3.31
N VAL A 63 24.47 -22.02 -3.02
CA VAL A 63 24.89 -22.57 -1.72
C VAL A 63 25.85 -23.73 -1.93
N ALA A 64 26.99 -23.73 -1.24
CA ALA A 64 27.93 -24.85 -1.25
C ALA A 64 27.33 -26.05 -0.50
N LEU A 65 27.37 -27.22 -1.12
CA LEU A 65 26.89 -28.49 -0.56
C LEU A 65 28.04 -29.28 0.06
N SER A 66 27.74 -30.10 1.07
CA SER A 66 28.72 -30.93 1.77
C SER A 66 29.50 -31.90 0.87
N GLY A 67 28.94 -32.29 -0.29
CA GLY A 67 29.58 -33.14 -1.29
C GLY A 67 30.48 -32.39 -2.30
N GLY A 68 30.82 -31.12 -2.07
CA GLY A 68 31.68 -30.31 -2.95
C GLY A 68 30.98 -29.71 -4.18
N GLY A 69 29.67 -29.94 -4.33
CA GLY A 69 28.84 -29.33 -5.36
C GLY A 69 28.16 -28.04 -4.89
N THR A 70 27.36 -27.44 -5.78
CA THR A 70 26.62 -26.20 -5.51
C THR A 70 25.13 -26.41 -5.78
N GLY A 71 24.29 -26.09 -4.80
CA GLY A 71 22.86 -25.95 -5.00
C GLY A 71 22.55 -24.56 -5.54
N VAL A 72 21.71 -24.48 -6.57
CA VAL A 72 21.26 -23.20 -7.14
C VAL A 72 19.74 -23.15 -7.08
N PHE A 73 19.22 -22.06 -6.51
CA PHE A 73 17.80 -21.73 -6.53
C PHE A 73 17.62 -20.42 -7.29
N VAL A 74 16.66 -20.40 -8.21
CA VAL A 74 16.32 -19.22 -9.01
C VAL A 74 14.83 -18.92 -8.82
N ASP A 75 14.52 -17.69 -8.42
CA ASP A 75 13.15 -17.21 -8.22
C ASP A 75 12.88 -16.01 -9.11
N ALA A 76 11.81 -16.09 -9.90
CA ALA A 76 11.29 -14.96 -10.67
C ALA A 76 9.98 -14.53 -10.03
N ARG A 77 9.95 -13.30 -9.51
CA ARG A 77 8.80 -12.77 -8.78
C ARG A 77 8.25 -11.52 -9.43
N GLU A 78 6.94 -11.53 -9.64
CA GLU A 78 6.18 -10.35 -10.04
C GLU A 78 5.06 -10.12 -9.04
N THR A 79 4.85 -8.86 -8.64
CA THR A 79 3.72 -8.48 -7.81
C THR A 79 2.70 -7.76 -8.66
N TRP A 80 1.57 -8.42 -8.87
CA TRP A 80 0.41 -7.87 -9.53
C TRP A 80 -0.38 -6.99 -8.58
N VAL A 81 -0.89 -5.87 -9.09
CA VAL A 81 -1.81 -5.00 -8.37
C VAL A 81 -3.09 -4.82 -9.18
N VAL A 82 -4.22 -4.87 -8.49
CA VAL A 82 -5.52 -4.51 -9.02
C VAL A 82 -5.63 -2.98 -8.94
N PRO A 83 -5.72 -2.28 -10.09
CA PRO A 83 -5.91 -0.84 -10.09
C PRO A 83 -7.33 -0.51 -9.60
N ARG A 84 -7.48 0.63 -8.94
CA ARG A 84 -8.78 1.15 -8.54
C ARG A 84 -9.57 1.56 -9.78
N ALA A 85 -10.81 1.10 -9.90
CA ALA A 85 -11.62 1.46 -11.06
C ALA A 85 -12.08 2.93 -10.97
N PRO A 86 -12.20 3.65 -12.10
CA PRO A 86 -12.72 5.02 -12.09
C PRO A 86 -14.13 5.15 -11.48
N SER A 87 -14.95 4.08 -11.55
CA SER A 87 -16.26 4.02 -10.92
C SER A 87 -16.22 4.01 -9.39
N GLU A 88 -15.05 3.75 -8.80
CA GLU A 88 -14.83 3.74 -7.36
C GLU A 88 -14.29 5.08 -6.86
N GLN A 89 -14.27 6.13 -7.68
CA GLN A 89 -13.92 7.49 -7.29
C GLN A 89 -15.12 8.23 -6.70
N VAL A 90 -14.87 9.30 -5.93
CA VAL A 90 -15.93 10.16 -5.42
C VAL A 90 -16.77 10.69 -6.59
N PRO A 91 -18.12 10.55 -6.58
CA PRO A 91 -18.95 11.01 -7.67
C PRO A 91 -18.79 12.50 -7.98
N ALA A 92 -18.93 12.85 -9.26
CA ALA A 92 -19.02 14.24 -9.68
C ALA A 92 -20.22 14.95 -9.01
N GLY A 93 -20.13 16.28 -8.89
CA GLY A 93 -21.20 17.10 -8.29
C GLY A 93 -21.13 17.22 -6.76
N VAL A 94 -20.08 16.71 -6.12
CA VAL A 94 -19.81 16.97 -4.70
C VAL A 94 -19.31 18.40 -4.51
N HIS A 95 -19.98 19.14 -3.63
CA HIS A 95 -19.62 20.52 -3.27
C HIS A 95 -19.51 20.74 -1.76
N VAL A 96 -19.89 19.75 -0.96
CA VAL A 96 -19.86 19.82 0.50
C VAL A 96 -19.24 18.54 1.04
N VAL A 97 -18.34 18.67 2.01
CA VAL A 97 -17.83 17.56 2.80
C VAL A 97 -18.13 17.83 4.26
N GLU A 98 -18.92 16.98 4.89
CA GLU A 98 -19.14 17.01 6.34
C GLU A 98 -18.20 16.02 7.00
N VAL A 99 -17.34 16.51 7.88
CA VAL A 99 -16.36 15.70 8.61
C VAL A 99 -16.83 15.59 10.04
N THR A 100 -16.99 14.37 10.53
CA THR A 100 -17.44 14.11 11.90
C THR A 100 -16.51 13.13 12.59
N SER A 101 -16.07 13.48 13.79
CA SER A 101 -15.29 12.62 14.69
C SER A 101 -16.19 12.17 15.83
N ALA A 102 -16.42 10.88 15.99
CA ALA A 102 -17.28 10.33 17.04
C ALA A 102 -16.84 8.94 17.45
N ARG A 103 -17.07 8.55 18.70
CA ARG A 103 -17.00 7.14 19.10
C ARG A 103 -18.30 6.44 18.69
N PRO A 104 -18.28 5.16 18.30
CA PRO A 104 -19.50 4.41 18.02
C PRO A 104 -20.51 4.51 19.17
N GLY A 105 -21.75 4.89 18.87
CA GLY A 105 -22.82 5.04 19.87
C GLY A 105 -22.75 6.31 20.73
N MET A 106 -21.78 7.19 20.52
CA MET A 106 -21.61 8.43 21.29
C MET A 106 -21.87 9.68 20.42
N PRO A 107 -22.20 10.83 21.03
CA PRO A 107 -22.26 12.11 20.32
C PRO A 107 -20.94 12.45 19.63
N ALA A 108 -21.01 13.30 18.59
CA ALA A 108 -19.83 13.79 17.90
C ALA A 108 -18.93 14.59 18.84
N ILE A 109 -17.64 14.24 18.86
CA ILE A 109 -16.57 14.96 19.56
C ILE A 109 -16.26 16.26 18.81
N ALA A 110 -16.20 16.17 17.48
CA ALA A 110 -16.00 17.30 16.60
C ALA A 110 -16.76 17.10 15.29
N SER A 111 -17.29 18.18 14.73
CA SER A 111 -17.87 18.17 13.39
C SER A 111 -17.50 19.44 12.64
N ARG A 112 -17.31 19.32 11.32
CA ARG A 112 -17.04 20.45 10.44
C ARG A 112 -17.63 20.23 9.07
N THR A 113 -18.40 21.21 8.63
CA THR A 113 -18.85 21.32 7.24
C THR A 113 -17.83 22.11 6.43
N VAL A 114 -17.35 21.53 5.34
CA VAL A 114 -16.41 22.13 4.39
C VAL A 114 -17.14 22.41 3.09
N THR A 115 -17.31 23.69 2.76
CA THR A 115 -18.00 24.16 1.54
C THR A 115 -17.08 24.93 0.59
N THR A 116 -15.87 25.29 1.04
CA THR A 116 -14.89 25.98 0.19
C THR A 116 -14.47 25.07 -0.95
N ALA A 117 -14.78 25.44 -2.20
CA ALA A 117 -14.55 24.60 -3.37
C ALA A 117 -13.11 24.08 -3.49
N ALA A 118 -12.10 24.90 -3.19
CA ALA A 118 -10.70 24.49 -3.20
C ALA A 118 -10.38 23.41 -2.16
N LYS A 119 -10.93 23.53 -0.94
CA LYS A 119 -10.75 22.53 0.12
C LYS A 119 -11.50 21.25 -0.20
N VAL A 120 -12.74 21.34 -0.68
CA VAL A 120 -13.55 20.18 -1.09
C VAL A 120 -12.84 19.38 -2.19
N ARG A 121 -12.41 20.04 -3.27
CA ARG A 121 -11.64 19.39 -4.34
C ARG A 121 -10.35 18.76 -3.83
N ARG A 122 -9.67 19.41 -2.88
CA ARG A 122 -8.46 18.85 -2.29
C ARG A 122 -8.74 17.59 -1.48
N ILE A 123 -9.81 17.55 -0.70
CA ILE A 123 -10.23 16.36 0.05
C ILE A 123 -10.59 15.23 -0.90
N ILE A 124 -11.39 15.51 -1.93
CA ILE A 124 -11.77 14.54 -2.98
C ILE A 124 -10.52 13.95 -3.64
N SER A 125 -9.60 14.80 -4.09
CA SER A 125 -8.34 14.38 -4.70
C SER A 125 -7.48 13.51 -3.78
N LEU A 126 -7.50 13.75 -2.47
CA LEU A 126 -6.79 12.90 -1.51
C LEU A 126 -7.42 11.51 -1.40
N VAL A 127 -8.75 11.42 -1.45
CA VAL A 127 -9.48 10.13 -1.43
C VAL A 127 -9.29 9.39 -2.74
N ASP A 128 -9.44 10.05 -3.89
CA ASP A 128 -9.36 9.41 -5.21
C ASP A 128 -7.96 8.91 -5.57
N GLN A 129 -6.92 9.45 -4.93
CA GLN A 129 -5.52 9.00 -5.08
C GLN A 129 -5.16 7.80 -4.21
N MET A 130 -6.04 7.38 -3.29
CA MET A 130 -5.76 6.22 -2.44
C MET A 130 -5.86 4.93 -3.27
N PRO A 131 -4.85 4.06 -3.23
CA PRO A 131 -4.96 2.73 -3.80
C PRO A 131 -5.88 1.87 -2.92
N ILE A 132 -6.50 0.85 -3.53
CA ILE A 132 -7.27 -0.15 -2.79
C ILE A 132 -6.35 -1.05 -1.98
N VAL A 133 -6.88 -1.61 -0.90
CA VAL A 133 -6.31 -2.80 -0.26
C VAL A 133 -6.32 -3.92 -1.28
N GLN A 134 -5.15 -4.47 -1.59
CA GLN A 134 -5.03 -5.49 -2.62
C GLN A 134 -5.73 -6.79 -2.21
N PRO A 135 -6.51 -7.43 -3.10
CA PRO A 135 -7.14 -8.71 -2.81
C PRO A 135 -6.13 -9.78 -2.41
N GLY A 136 -6.52 -10.67 -1.50
CA GLY A 136 -5.67 -11.79 -1.05
C GLY A 136 -4.54 -11.40 -0.09
N VAL A 137 -4.38 -10.11 0.24
CA VAL A 137 -3.42 -9.69 1.28
C VAL A 137 -3.95 -10.04 2.66
N THR A 138 -3.45 -11.12 3.24
CA THR A 138 -3.62 -11.43 4.66
C THR A 138 -2.49 -10.75 5.44
N SER A 139 -2.77 -9.61 6.07
CA SER A 139 -1.82 -8.98 6.99
C SER A 139 -2.07 -9.47 8.41
N SER A 140 -1.02 -9.93 9.10
CA SER A 140 -1.06 -10.14 10.55
C SER A 140 -1.13 -8.77 11.22
N CYS A 141 -2.34 -8.30 11.45
CA CYS A 141 -2.57 -7.00 12.05
C CYS A 141 -2.45 -7.07 13.56
N PRO A 142 -1.70 -6.15 14.20
CA PRO A 142 -1.75 -6.01 15.65
C PRO A 142 -3.20 -5.70 16.05
N GLY A 143 -3.60 -6.16 17.23
CA GLY A 143 -4.94 -5.93 17.75
C GLY A 143 -5.27 -4.44 17.74
N LEU A 144 -6.15 -4.03 16.83
CA LEU A 144 -6.75 -2.71 16.80
C LEU A 144 -7.57 -2.56 18.09
N THR A 145 -7.24 -1.55 18.88
CA THR A 145 -7.75 -1.37 20.24
C THR A 145 -9.06 -0.61 20.28
N GLY A 146 -9.48 0.00 19.16
CA GLY A 146 -10.66 0.87 19.09
C GLY A 146 -10.55 2.08 20.02
N SER A 147 -9.32 2.48 20.36
CA SER A 147 -9.08 3.51 21.38
C SER A 147 -9.32 4.92 20.84
N HIS A 148 -9.24 5.10 19.51
CA HIS A 148 -9.49 6.35 18.81
C HIS A 148 -10.93 6.45 18.29
N PRO A 149 -11.51 7.66 18.18
CA PRO A 149 -12.82 7.84 17.57
C PRO A 149 -12.79 7.47 16.07
N ASP A 150 -13.95 7.31 15.47
CA ASP A 150 -14.09 7.20 14.03
C ASP A 150 -14.15 8.60 13.43
N VAL A 151 -13.47 8.81 12.29
CA VAL A 151 -13.60 10.04 11.49
C VAL A 151 -14.32 9.70 10.19
N THR A 152 -15.51 10.25 10.03
CA THR A 152 -16.36 10.07 8.85
C THR A 152 -16.35 11.32 7.98
N PHE A 153 -16.30 11.14 6.67
CA PHE A 153 -16.37 12.16 5.64
C PHE A 153 -17.58 11.88 4.74
N ASP A 154 -18.62 12.69 4.87
CA ASP A 154 -19.82 12.60 4.04
C ASP A 154 -19.69 13.58 2.86
N PHE A 155 -19.64 13.05 1.65
CA PHE A 155 -19.55 13.83 0.42
C PHE A 155 -20.96 14.08 -0.14
N ARG A 156 -21.35 15.35 -0.24
CA ARG A 156 -22.72 15.77 -0.62
C ARG A 156 -22.71 16.80 -1.75
N ALA A 157 -23.81 16.85 -2.51
CA ALA A 157 -24.01 17.89 -3.52
C ALA A 157 -24.26 19.28 -2.93
N ALA A 158 -24.93 19.34 -1.78
CA ALA A 158 -25.12 20.55 -0.98
C ALA A 158 -25.41 20.15 0.48
N VAL A 159 -25.37 21.11 1.40
CA VAL A 159 -25.68 20.88 2.82
C VAL A 159 -27.10 20.29 2.93
N GLY A 160 -27.25 19.23 3.74
CA GLY A 160 -28.53 18.55 3.94
C GLY A 160 -29.03 17.69 2.77
N ARG A 161 -28.29 17.62 1.64
CA ARG A 161 -28.60 16.69 0.55
C ARG A 161 -28.14 15.27 0.88
N PRO A 162 -28.71 14.23 0.26
CA PRO A 162 -28.24 12.85 0.45
C PRO A 162 -26.74 12.69 0.23
N ILE A 163 -26.15 11.72 0.94
CA ILE A 163 -24.74 11.34 0.82
C ILE A 163 -24.53 10.70 -0.56
N LEU A 164 -23.57 11.24 -1.31
CA LEU A 164 -23.14 10.66 -2.60
C LEU A 164 -22.03 9.64 -2.38
N ALA A 165 -21.11 9.91 -1.46
CA ALA A 165 -20.09 8.96 -1.01
C ALA A 165 -19.77 9.18 0.48
N GLU A 166 -19.29 8.14 1.16
CA GLU A 166 -18.82 8.18 2.54
C GLU A 166 -17.41 7.58 2.60
N ALA A 167 -16.47 8.27 3.24
CA ALA A 167 -15.19 7.69 3.66
C ALA A 167 -15.12 7.67 5.19
N ARG A 168 -14.71 6.54 5.78
CA ARG A 168 -14.62 6.38 7.24
C ARG A 168 -13.27 5.83 7.64
N VAL A 169 -12.63 6.49 8.60
CA VAL A 169 -11.38 6.05 9.21
C VAL A 169 -11.67 5.59 10.63
N THR A 170 -11.38 4.33 10.91
CA THR A 170 -11.59 3.71 12.23
C THR A 170 -10.26 3.43 12.90
N ASP A 171 -10.21 3.56 14.23
CA ASP A 171 -9.05 3.23 15.07
C ASP A 171 -7.71 3.80 14.56
N TYR A 172 -7.67 5.12 14.31
CA TYR A 172 -6.48 5.78 13.77
C TYR A 172 -5.42 6.03 14.86
N GLY A 173 -4.65 5.00 15.21
CA GLY A 173 -3.46 5.14 16.08
C GLY A 173 -2.17 5.49 15.32
N GLY A 174 -2.22 5.50 13.99
CA GLY A 174 -1.06 5.69 13.12
C GLY A 174 -1.45 5.91 11.66
N LEU A 175 -0.52 5.66 10.74
CA LEU A 175 -0.80 5.71 9.30
C LEU A 175 -1.87 4.67 8.93
N SER A 176 -2.76 5.01 8.00
CA SER A 176 -3.74 4.07 7.47
C SER A 176 -3.03 3.11 6.51
N GLY A 177 -3.13 1.83 6.79
CA GLY A 177 -2.58 0.74 6.00
C GLY A 177 -3.58 -0.40 5.82
N PRO A 178 -3.12 -1.59 5.40
CA PRO A 178 -3.99 -2.76 5.24
C PRO A 178 -4.72 -3.18 6.52
N CYS A 179 -4.18 -2.82 7.68
CA CYS A 179 -4.74 -3.20 8.97
C CYS A 179 -5.84 -2.27 9.47
N ASN A 180 -5.79 -1.00 9.11
CA ASN A 180 -6.73 0.05 9.47
C ASN A 180 -7.09 0.88 8.22
N PRO A 181 -7.67 0.23 7.20
CA PRO A 181 -7.94 0.90 5.95
C PRO A 181 -9.09 1.90 6.10
N VAL A 182 -9.16 2.86 5.18
CA VAL A 182 -10.30 3.75 5.06
C VAL A 182 -11.43 2.98 4.39
N SER A 183 -12.55 2.81 5.11
CA SER A 183 -13.77 2.26 4.52
C SER A 183 -14.37 3.27 3.56
N PHE A 184 -14.82 2.82 2.38
CA PHE A 184 -15.37 3.71 1.35
C PHE A 184 -16.67 3.16 0.78
N SER A 185 -17.64 4.06 0.52
CA SER A 185 -18.90 3.71 -0.12
C SER A 185 -19.37 4.81 -1.05
N ILE A 186 -20.08 4.42 -2.11
CA ILE A 186 -20.71 5.31 -3.09
C ILE A 186 -22.18 4.96 -3.17
N HIS A 187 -23.07 5.94 -3.00
CA HIS A 187 -24.53 5.75 -2.99
C HIS A 187 -24.98 4.59 -2.07
N GLY A 188 -24.33 4.47 -0.89
CA GLY A 188 -24.59 3.41 0.08
C GLY A 188 -24.04 2.02 -0.29
N ARG A 189 -23.41 1.86 -1.46
CA ARG A 189 -22.74 0.62 -1.87
C ARG A 189 -21.29 0.64 -1.43
N ARG A 190 -20.88 -0.34 -0.63
CA ARG A 190 -19.47 -0.52 -0.22
C ARG A 190 -18.59 -0.74 -1.45
N GLN A 191 -17.46 -0.06 -1.47
CA GLN A 191 -16.38 -0.25 -2.43
C GLN A 191 -15.22 -0.97 -1.75
N ASP A 192 -14.17 -1.29 -2.51
CA ASP A 192 -12.95 -1.81 -1.92
C ASP A 192 -12.34 -0.80 -0.92
N PRO A 193 -11.88 -1.26 0.25
CA PRO A 193 -11.28 -0.39 1.26
C PRO A 193 -9.97 0.22 0.75
N LEU A 194 -9.64 1.43 1.23
CA LEU A 194 -8.57 2.26 0.69
C LEU A 194 -7.39 2.37 1.66
N ILE A 195 -6.16 2.43 1.13
CA ILE A 195 -4.95 2.67 1.90
C ILE A 195 -4.74 4.18 2.05
N GLY A 196 -5.11 4.73 3.20
CA GLY A 196 -5.10 6.18 3.44
C GLY A 196 -3.71 6.77 3.70
N SER A 197 -2.71 5.99 4.10
CA SER A 197 -1.37 6.48 4.50
C SER A 197 -1.45 7.64 5.52
N ASP A 198 -0.98 8.84 5.17
CA ASP A 198 -0.98 10.05 6.01
C ASP A 198 -2.27 10.90 5.89
N PHE A 199 -3.34 10.34 5.31
CA PHE A 199 -4.58 11.05 4.97
C PHE A 199 -5.13 11.94 6.09
N LEU A 200 -5.37 11.38 7.28
CA LEU A 200 -5.93 12.18 8.39
C LEU A 200 -5.00 13.31 8.82
N THR A 201 -3.68 13.09 8.81
CA THR A 201 -2.70 14.15 9.10
C THR A 201 -2.77 15.28 8.06
N ARG A 202 -2.97 14.94 6.78
CA ARG A 202 -3.17 15.93 5.70
C ARG A 202 -4.48 16.70 5.87
N ILE A 203 -5.57 16.03 6.27
CA ILE A 203 -6.86 16.67 6.54
C ILE A 203 -6.75 17.62 7.73
N HIS A 204 -6.14 17.18 8.85
CA HIS A 204 -5.92 18.03 10.01
C HIS A 204 -5.20 19.32 9.64
N ARG A 205 -4.17 19.24 8.80
CA ARG A 205 -3.44 20.42 8.31
C ARG A 205 -4.28 21.29 7.38
N LEU A 206 -5.04 20.69 6.46
CA LEU A 206 -5.88 21.41 5.50
C LEU A 206 -7.03 22.18 6.18
N LEU A 207 -7.60 21.59 7.22
CA LEU A 207 -8.72 22.16 7.94
C LEU A 207 -8.25 23.01 9.14
N GLY A 208 -7.10 22.70 9.75
CA GLY A 208 -6.68 23.32 11.00
C GLY A 208 -7.50 22.83 12.19
N ILE A 209 -7.89 21.55 12.19
CA ILE A 209 -8.63 20.89 13.28
C ILE A 209 -7.92 19.59 13.63
N ARG A 210 -7.98 19.20 14.90
CA ARG A 210 -7.66 17.85 15.35
C ARG A 210 -8.95 17.14 15.72
N PHE A 211 -9.19 16.02 15.07
CA PHE A 211 -10.19 15.05 15.50
C PHE A 211 -9.48 14.20 16.55
N GLN A 212 -9.68 14.48 17.85
CA GLN A 212 -9.15 13.72 19.00
C GLN A 212 -10.15 13.84 20.13
#